data_AF-A0A0U4P142-F1
#
_entry.id   AF-A0A0U4P142-F1
#
_cell.length_a   1.000
_cell.length_b   1.000
_cell.length_c   1.000
_cell.angle_alpha   90.00
_cell.angle_beta   90.00
_cell.angle_gamma   90.00
#
_symmetry.space_group_name_H-M   'P 1'
#
loop_
_entity.id
_entity.type
_entity.pdbx_description
1 polymer ?
#
loop_
_entity_poly.entity_id
_entity_poly.type
_entity_poly.pdbx_seq_one_letter_code
_entity_poly.pdbx_strand_id
1 'polypeptide(L)' 'MNIQAQAQNAMHALSAAFAPMSCVIDAPSKRGFSFIVVNEHGVAKHTRRIYRDEYSTPSRLQAIIDSTRLAIAG' A
#
# COMPACT_ATOMS: atom_id res chain seq x y z
N MET A 1 0.75 -19.61 -8.30
CA MET A 1 1.35 -18.29 -8.05
C MET A 1 1.47 -18.09 -6.54
N ASN A 2 2.69 -17.90 -6.03
CA ASN A 2 2.98 -17.89 -4.58
C ASN A 2 2.34 -16.67 -3.90
N ILE A 3 1.64 -16.87 -2.78
CA ILE A 3 0.99 -15.82 -1.99
C ILE A 3 2.00 -14.74 -1.57
N GLN A 4 3.24 -15.14 -1.29
CA GLN A 4 4.33 -14.23 -0.96
C GLN A 4 4.69 -13.33 -2.14
N ALA A 5 4.70 -13.86 -3.37
CA ALA A 5 5.00 -13.09 -4.57
C ALA A 5 3.91 -12.03 -4.86
N GLN A 6 2.64 -12.36 -4.62
CA GLN A 6 1.55 -11.37 -4.77
C GLN A 6 1.66 -10.25 -3.74
N ALA A 7 1.95 -10.58 -2.48
CA ALA A 7 2.13 -9.58 -1.43
C ALA A 7 3.33 -8.68 -1.73
N GLN A 8 4.46 -9.26 -2.13
CA GLN A 8 5.67 -8.52 -2.48
C GLN A 8 5.44 -7.59 -3.68
N ASN A 9 4.78 -8.07 -4.74
CA ASN A 9 4.43 -7.22 -5.89
C ASN A 9 3.52 -6.06 -5.48
N ALA A 10 2.55 -6.29 -4.60
CA ALA A 10 1.67 -5.25 -4.10
C ALA A 10 2.43 -4.21 -3.26
N MET A 11 3.34 -4.64 -2.38
CA MET A 11 4.20 -3.75 -1.60
C MET A 11 5.08 -2.89 -2.52
N HIS A 12 5.69 -3.48 -3.56
CA HIS A 12 6.47 -2.73 -4.54
C HIS A 12 5.61 -1.72 -5.30
N ALA A 13 4.40 -2.10 -5.73
CA ALA A 13 3.48 -1.21 -6.42
C ALA A 13 3.07 -0.01 -5.53
N LEU A 14 2.75 -0.26 -4.26
CA LEU A 14 2.44 0.80 -3.30
C LEU A 14 3.63 1.72 -3.08
N SER A 15 4.84 1.16 -2.88
CA SER A 15 6.05 1.96 -2.69
C SER A 15 6.37 2.83 -3.90
N ALA A 16 6.21 2.31 -5.12
CA ALA A 16 6.43 3.08 -6.34
C ALA A 16 5.35 4.15 -6.56
N ALA A 17 4.08 3.84 -6.22
CA ALA A 17 2.96 4.74 -6.45
C ALA A 17 2.95 5.98 -5.54
N PHE A 18 3.57 5.90 -4.35
CA PHE A 18 3.62 6.99 -3.39
C PHE A 18 4.94 7.76 -3.37
N ALA A 19 5.94 7.38 -4.17
CA ALA A 19 7.16 8.18 -4.32
C ALA A 19 6.82 9.63 -4.75
N PRO A 20 7.47 10.68 -4.20
CA PRO A 20 8.64 10.64 -3.31
C PRO A 20 8.33 10.40 -1.82
N MET A 21 7.07 10.28 -1.41
CA MET A 21 6.71 9.95 -0.03
C MET A 21 7.14 8.51 0.32
N SER A 22 7.47 8.31 1.59
CA SER A 22 7.84 6.98 2.10
C SER A 22 6.59 6.13 2.31
N CYS A 23 6.58 4.91 1.78
CA CYS A 23 5.55 3.91 2.02
C CYS A 23 6.11 2.82 2.93
N VAL A 24 5.71 2.83 4.20
CA VAL A 24 6.16 1.86 5.20
C VAL A 24 5.16 0.71 5.27
N ILE A 25 5.63 -0.53 5.14
CA ILE A 25 4.80 -1.73 5.28
C ILE A 25 4.89 -2.23 6.71
N ASP A 26 3.74 -2.46 7.34
CA ASP A 26 3.63 -2.93 8.72
C ASP A 26 2.75 -4.18 8.84
N ALA A 27 3.00 -4.98 9.87
CA ALA A 27 2.28 -6.20 10.22
C ALA A 27 1.97 -7.15 9.03
N PRO A 28 2.97 -7.54 8.22
CA PRO A 28 2.75 -8.46 7.11
C PRO A 28 2.32 -9.84 7.62
N SER A 29 1.18 -10.31 7.13
CA SER A 29 0.59 -11.60 7.49
C SER A 29 0.09 -12.35 6.27
N LYS A 30 -0.24 -13.64 6.41
CA LYS A 30 -0.85 -14.43 5.32
C LYS A 30 -2.19 -13.87 4.82
N ARG A 31 -2.86 -13.01 5.60
CA ARG A 31 -4.17 -12.42 5.28
C ARG A 31 -4.08 -11.04 4.64
N GLY A 32 -2.95 -10.36 4.79
CA GLY A 32 -2.84 -8.94 4.48
C GLY A 32 -1.71 -8.26 5.22
N PHE A 33 -1.52 -6.99 4.91
CA PHE A 33 -0.53 -6.12 5.55
C PHE A 33 -1.14 -4.73 5.72
N SER A 34 -0.55 -3.93 6.60
CA SER A 34 -0.84 -2.50 6.68
C SER A 34 0.24 -1.73 5.92
N PHE A 35 -0.11 -0.57 5.39
CA PHE A 35 0.86 0.36 4.86
C PHE A 35 0.58 1.77 5.39
N ILE A 36 1.66 2.53 5.55
CA ILE A 36 1.67 3.88 6.07
C ILE A 36 2.36 4.76 5.04
N VAL A 37 1.68 5.80 4.55
CA VAL A 37 2.28 6.83 3.72
C VAL A 37 2.78 7.95 4.61
N VAL A 38 4.07 8.24 4.53
CA VAL A 38 4.79 9.20 5.36
C VAL A 38 5.39 10.26 4.45
N ASN A 39 5.15 11.53 4.76
CA ASN A 39 5.71 12.63 3.97
C ASN A 39 7.23 12.79 4.19
N GLU A 40 7.85 13.72 3.46
CA GLU A 40 9.29 14.00 3.52
C GLU A 40 9.77 14.44 4.91
N HIS A 41 8.87 14.93 5.77
CA HIS A 41 9.16 15.33 7.15
C HIS A 41 9.03 14.19 8.17
N GLY A 42 8.74 12.95 7.72
CA GLY A 42 8.53 11.83 8.63
C GLY A 42 7.14 11.78 9.28
N VAL A 43 6.19 12.59 8.81
CA VAL A 43 4.81 12.64 9.33
C VAL A 43 3.93 11.64 8.59
N ALA A 44 3.32 10.71 9.32
CA ALA A 44 2.33 9.78 8.78
C ALA A 44 1.09 10.56 8.29
N LYS A 45 0.82 10.49 6.98
CA LYS A 45 -0.32 11.12 6.33
C LYS A 45 -1.51 10.17 6.21
N HIS A 46 -1.25 8.89 5.99
CA HIS A 46 -2.29 7.90 5.82
C HIS A 46 -1.83 6.53 6.30
N THR A 47 -2.73 5.77 6.92
CA THR A 47 -2.51 4.37 7.29
C THR A 47 -3.70 3.56 6.82
N ARG A 48 -3.45 2.48 6.09
CA ARG A 48 -4.50 1.58 5.63
C ARG A 48 -4.06 0.13 5.70
N ARG A 49 -4.99 -0.74 6.10
CA ARG A 49 -4.85 -2.19 5.99
C ARG A 49 -5.38 -2.66 4.65
N ILE A 50 -4.63 -3.53 3.98
CA ILE A 50 -5.02 -4.18 2.73
C ILE A 50 -5.02 -5.70 2.89
N TYR A 51 -6.09 -6.33 2.44
CA TYR A 51 -6.27 -7.78 2.50
C TYR A 51 -5.89 -8.45 1.18
N ARG A 52 -5.68 -9.77 1.24
CA ARG A 52 -5.31 -10.56 0.07
C ARG A 52 -6.24 -10.35 -1.13
N ASP A 53 -7.55 -10.40 -0.92
CA ASP A 53 -8.53 -10.22 -2.00
C ASP A 53 -8.53 -8.81 -2.60
N GLU A 54 -7.91 -7.84 -1.93
CA GLU A 54 -7.73 -6.48 -2.45
C GLU A 54 -6.46 -6.36 -3.29
N TYR A 55 -5.33 -6.91 -2.84
CA TYR A 55 -4.07 -6.81 -3.59
C TYR A 55 -3.87 -7.91 -4.65
N SER A 56 -4.60 -9.03 -4.55
CA SER A 56 -4.56 -10.11 -5.56
C SER A 56 -5.25 -9.71 -6.86
N THR A 57 -6.05 -8.64 -6.88
CA THR A 57 -6.73 -8.13 -8.06
C THR A 57 -6.13 -6.78 -8.48
N PRO A 58 -5.51 -6.65 -9.67
CA PRO A 58 -4.84 -5.42 -10.08
C PRO A 58 -5.73 -4.17 -10.06
N SER A 59 -6.99 -4.28 -10.49
CA SER A 59 -7.93 -3.16 -10.50
C SER A 59 -8.29 -2.68 -9.08
N ARG A 60 -8.39 -3.59 -8.11
CA ARG A 60 -8.62 -3.24 -6.70
C ARG A 60 -7.40 -2.57 -6.10
N LEU A 61 -6.20 -3.11 -6.36
CA LEU A 61 -4.96 -2.50 -5.89
C LEU A 61 -4.81 -1.07 -6.44
N GLN A 62 -5.13 -0.85 -7.72
CA GLN A 62 -5.11 0.48 -8.32
C GLN A 62 -6.12 1.43 -7.68
N ALA A 63 -7.36 0.98 -7.44
CA ALA A 63 -8.37 1.78 -6.75
C ALA A 63 -7.94 2.19 -5.33
N ILE A 64 -7.19 1.34 -4.63
CA ILE A 64 -6.61 1.64 -3.32
C ILE A 64 -5.54 2.71 -3.42
N ILE A 65 -4.65 2.61 -4.41
CA ILE A 65 -3.63 3.62 -4.69
C ILE A 65 -4.30 4.98 -4.96
N ASP A 66 -5.29 5.02 -5.84
CA ASP A 66 -5.97 6.27 -6.23
C ASP A 66 -6.73 6.89 -5.05
N SER A 67 -7.47 6.07 -4.29
CA SER A 67 -8.15 6.51 -3.06
C SER A 67 -7.17 7.06 -2.02
N THR A 68 -6.00 6.43 -1.88
CA THR A 68 -4.97 6.90 -0.94
C THR A 68 -4.35 8.21 -1.39
N ARG A 69 -4.09 8.37 -2.70
CA ARG A 69 -3.57 9.62 -3.29
C ARG A 69 -4.52 10.79 -3.02
N LEU A 70 -5.82 10.58 -3.16
CA LEU A 70 -6.82 11.60 -2.82
C LEU A 70 -6.80 11.93 -1.32
N ALA A 71 -6.68 10.92 -0.45
CA ALA A 71 -6.68 11.12 1.00
C ALA A 71 -5.46 11.90 1.52
N ILE A 72 -4.30 11.81 0.86
CA ILE A 72 -3.07 12.52 1.26
C ILE A 72 -2.88 13.86 0.56
N ALA A 73 -3.69 14.17 -0.47
CA ALA A 73 -3.68 15.46 -1.17
C ALA A 73 -4.58 16.51 -0.52
N GLY A 74 -5.53 16.08 0.34
CA GLY A 74 -6.37 16.96 1.16
C GLY A 74 -5.71 17.34 2.48
#